data_AF-A0A0G2G6P0-F1
#
_entry.id   AF-A0A0G2G6P0-F1
#
_cell.length_a   1.000
_cell.length_b   1.000
_cell.length_c   1.000
_cell.angle_alpha   90.00
_cell.angle_beta   90.00
_cell.angle_gamma   90.00
#
_symmetry.space_group_name_H-M   'P 1'
#
loop_
_entity.id
_entity.type
_entity.pdbx_description
1 polymer ?
#
loop_
_entity_poly.entity_id
_entity_poly.type
_entity_poly.pdbx_seq_one_letter_code
_entity_poly.pdbx_strand_id
1 'polypeptide(L)'
;MEGCRQASTVDKHQTTSHAEELSKVNLDRIQDWINQGRLDPSKPITLYELVKSNAIHGIKDGVKLLARGATVLSTPINIVVSRASQFAISAVEKLGGTVVTRYYTKHSIRRILQRKTDPFVSLRWDSENLPIPQQPLAPGMGSDPTRKIKGNGFQYRLPDPTSRKDLEYYRDPAKRGYLSHTIKEGDSPSLFFRNPNAKVGTEKKQKKGGKKITDERLW
;
A
#
# COMPACT_ATOMS: atom_id res chain seq x y z
N MET A 1 -60.96 24.63 9.69
CA MET A 1 -59.54 24.80 9.32
C MET A 1 -58.91 23.42 9.30
N GLU A 2 -59.03 22.70 8.19
CA GLU A 2 -58.49 21.35 8.03
C GLU A 2 -57.10 21.43 7.40
N GLY A 3 -56.09 21.04 8.18
CA GLY A 3 -54.69 21.03 7.75
C GLY A 3 -54.36 19.74 7.00
N CYS A 4 -54.18 19.85 5.68
CA CYS A 4 -53.65 18.79 4.82
C CYS A 4 -52.18 18.52 5.18
N ARG A 5 -51.92 17.40 5.86
CA ARG A 5 -50.55 16.88 6.05
C ARG A 5 -50.18 16.09 4.81
N GLN A 6 -49.42 16.70 3.91
CA GLN A 6 -48.80 15.98 2.79
C GLN A 6 -47.74 15.02 3.36
N ALA A 7 -48.03 13.72 3.28
CA ALA A 7 -47.04 12.68 3.53
C ALA A 7 -46.11 12.60 2.30
N SER A 8 -44.86 13.03 2.44
CA SER A 8 -43.84 12.79 1.42
C SER A 8 -43.37 11.34 1.51
N THR A 9 -43.77 10.53 0.53
CA THR A 9 -43.22 9.19 0.29
C THR A 9 -41.77 9.35 -0.14
N VAL A 10 -40.82 9.03 0.75
CA VAL A 10 -39.40 8.95 0.38
C VAL A 10 -39.18 7.58 -0.29
N ASP A 11 -39.07 7.56 -1.61
CA ASP A 11 -38.72 6.37 -2.38
C ASP A 11 -37.28 5.94 -2.04
N LYS A 12 -37.15 4.92 -1.19
CA LYS A 12 -35.86 4.42 -0.72
C LYS A 12 -35.24 3.50 -1.79
N HIS A 13 -34.54 4.07 -2.75
CA HIS A 13 -33.60 3.32 -3.59
C HIS A 13 -32.35 2.94 -2.78
N GLN A 14 -32.46 1.96 -1.88
CA GLN A 14 -31.29 1.47 -1.12
C GLN A 14 -30.50 0.48 -1.98
N THR A 15 -29.32 0.91 -2.43
CA THR A 15 -28.28 -0.01 -2.94
C THR A 15 -27.34 -0.36 -1.78
N THR A 16 -27.20 -1.65 -1.47
CA THR A 16 -26.22 -2.15 -0.49
C THR A 16 -24.84 -2.11 -1.14
N SER A 17 -24.12 -1.00 -0.97
CA SER A 17 -22.77 -0.87 -1.53
C SER A 17 -21.73 -1.56 -0.62
N HIS A 18 -20.93 -2.46 -1.20
CA HIS A 18 -19.76 -3.06 -0.53
C HIS A 18 -18.54 -2.11 -0.54
N ALA A 19 -18.78 -0.81 -0.33
CA ALA A 19 -17.72 0.19 -0.36
C ALA A 19 -16.88 0.13 0.93
N GLU A 20 -15.55 0.17 0.78
CA GLU A 20 -14.64 0.26 1.92
C GLU A 20 -14.86 1.59 2.66
N GLU A 21 -15.10 1.51 3.97
CA GLU A 21 -15.23 2.70 4.78
C GLU A 21 -13.88 3.07 5.40
N LEU A 22 -13.30 4.17 4.92
CA LEU A 22 -11.96 4.61 5.33
C LEU A 22 -12.03 5.76 6.34
N SER A 23 -11.25 5.63 7.42
CA SER A 23 -11.03 6.71 8.39
C SER A 23 -10.22 7.83 7.72
N LYS A 24 -10.69 9.07 7.81
CA LYS A 24 -10.07 10.23 7.16
C LYS A 24 -8.99 10.82 8.07
N VAL A 25 -7.84 11.15 7.50
CA VAL A 25 -6.76 11.90 8.15
C VAL A 25 -6.39 13.08 7.28
N ASN A 26 -6.32 14.25 7.89
CA ASN A 26 -5.95 15.48 7.21
C ASN A 26 -4.50 15.86 7.55
N LEU A 27 -3.88 16.67 6.69
CA LEU A 27 -2.51 17.13 6.85
C LEU A 27 -2.35 18.14 8.00
N ASP A 28 -3.32 19.04 8.20
CA ASP A 28 -3.37 19.95 9.37
C ASP A 28 -3.17 19.19 10.68
N ARG A 29 -3.96 18.13 10.88
CA ARG A 29 -3.96 17.32 12.09
C ARG A 29 -2.63 16.61 12.32
N ILE A 30 -1.98 16.14 11.26
CA ILE A 30 -0.66 15.50 11.41
C ILE A 30 0.36 16.55 11.87
N GLN A 31 0.36 17.74 11.26
CA GLN A 31 1.27 18.82 11.63
C GLN A 31 1.05 19.25 13.09
N ASP A 32 -0.19 19.41 13.54
CA ASP A 32 -0.52 19.75 14.92
C ASP A 32 0.05 18.71 15.91
N TRP A 33 -0.01 17.42 15.56
CA TRP A 33 0.51 16.35 16.40
C TRP A 33 2.05 16.30 16.43
N ILE A 34 2.69 16.69 15.34
CA ILE A 34 4.15 16.86 15.29
C ILE A 34 4.56 18.05 16.15
N ASN A 35 3.84 19.17 16.06
CA ASN A 35 4.11 20.36 16.88
C ASN A 35 3.94 20.08 18.38
N GLN A 36 2.97 19.24 18.74
CA GLN A 36 2.78 18.77 20.12
C GLN A 36 3.83 17.74 20.58
N GLY A 37 4.73 17.29 19.70
CA GLY A 37 5.73 16.26 20.00
C GLY A 37 5.13 14.86 20.21
N ARG A 38 3.91 14.61 19.73
CA ARG A 38 3.23 13.30 19.85
C ARG A 38 3.54 12.36 18.70
N LEU A 39 3.95 12.92 17.56
CA LEU A 39 4.39 12.20 16.38
C LEU A 39 5.82 12.62 16.04
N ASP A 40 6.68 11.62 15.88
CA ASP A 40 8.07 11.81 15.46
C ASP A 40 8.15 11.82 13.92
N PRO A 41 8.49 12.94 13.25
CA PRO A 41 8.58 13.01 11.79
C PRO A 41 9.79 12.25 11.23
N SER A 42 10.80 11.98 12.05
CA SER A 42 12.00 11.22 11.66
C SER A 42 11.73 9.73 11.40
N LYS A 43 10.63 9.19 11.93
CA LYS A 43 10.24 7.79 11.78
C LYS A 43 9.10 7.67 10.76
N PRO A 44 8.95 6.52 10.07
CA PRO A 44 7.81 6.32 9.18
C PRO A 44 6.49 6.32 9.97
N ILE A 45 5.61 7.25 9.63
CA ILE A 45 4.28 7.38 10.22
C ILE A 45 3.37 6.31 9.58
N THR A 46 3.17 5.22 10.29
CA THR A 46 2.28 4.12 9.90
C THR A 46 0.93 4.17 10.62
N LEU A 47 0.00 3.27 10.28
CA LEU A 47 -1.28 3.10 10.98
C LEU A 47 -1.10 2.92 12.50
N TYR A 48 -0.05 2.22 12.91
CA TYR A 48 0.23 1.98 14.32
C TYR A 48 0.54 3.29 15.05
N GLU A 49 1.42 4.11 14.48
CA GLU A 49 1.82 5.39 15.10
C GLU A 49 0.67 6.40 15.08
N LEU A 50 -0.16 6.43 14.04
CA LEU A 50 -1.35 7.28 13.97
C LEU A 50 -2.38 6.96 15.07
N VAL A 51 -2.54 5.68 15.41
CA VAL A 51 -3.43 5.27 16.52
C VAL A 51 -2.76 5.47 17.86
N LYS A 52 -1.48 5.10 18.00
CA LYS A 52 -0.73 5.26 19.26
C LYS A 52 -0.64 6.72 19.70
N SER A 53 -0.47 7.64 18.74
CA SER A 53 -0.49 9.08 18.98
C SER A 53 -1.90 9.66 19.17
N ASN A 54 -2.95 8.85 19.07
CA ASN A 54 -4.36 9.27 19.04
C ASN A 54 -4.64 10.38 18.00
N ALA A 55 -3.89 10.40 16.90
CA ALA A 55 -4.22 11.24 15.74
C ALA A 55 -5.51 10.76 15.06
N ILE A 56 -5.88 9.49 15.24
CA ILE A 56 -7.17 8.93 14.80
C ILE A 56 -7.81 8.15 15.95
N HIS A 57 -9.10 8.38 16.15
CA HIS A 57 -9.91 7.57 17.07
C HIS A 57 -10.59 6.46 16.27
N GLY A 58 -10.06 5.24 16.36
CA GLY A 58 -10.61 4.07 15.69
C GLY A 58 -10.33 4.02 14.19
N ILE A 59 -9.84 2.88 13.72
CA ILE A 59 -9.69 2.61 12.29
C ILE A 59 -10.84 1.70 11.85
N LYS A 60 -11.48 2.07 10.73
CA LYS A 60 -12.49 1.27 10.05
C LYS A 60 -11.81 0.20 9.18
N ASP A 61 -11.97 0.26 7.85
CA ASP A 61 -11.31 -0.67 6.93
C ASP A 61 -9.88 -0.22 6.59
N GLY A 62 -9.57 1.06 6.81
CA GLY A 62 -8.25 1.64 6.56
C GLY A 62 -8.23 3.13 6.83
N VAL A 63 -7.14 3.77 6.43
CA VAL A 63 -6.92 5.21 6.60
C VAL A 63 -6.70 5.88 5.24
N LYS A 64 -7.41 6.98 5.00
CA LYS A 64 -7.29 7.81 3.81
C LYS A 64 -6.71 9.17 4.16
N LEU A 65 -5.58 9.51 3.54
CA LEU A 65 -4.94 10.81 3.67
C LEU A 65 -5.62 11.86 2.76
N LEU A 66 -5.90 13.03 3.33
CA LEU A 66 -6.58 14.15 2.69
C LEU A 66 -5.77 15.44 2.87
N ALA A 67 -5.88 16.34 1.90
CA ALA A 67 -5.03 17.53 1.78
C ALA A 67 -5.56 18.77 2.52
N ARG A 68 -6.49 18.61 3.48
CA ARG A 68 -6.98 19.75 4.25
C ARG A 68 -5.83 20.32 5.08
N GLY A 69 -5.62 21.62 4.99
CA GLY A 69 -4.51 22.31 5.65
C GLY A 69 -3.14 22.09 5.00
N ALA A 70 -3.08 21.74 3.72
CA ALA A 70 -1.83 21.52 2.99
C ALA A 70 -0.83 22.69 3.07
N THR A 71 -1.31 23.94 3.25
CA THR A 71 -0.46 25.13 3.39
C THR A 71 0.20 25.26 4.77
N VAL A 72 -0.34 24.59 5.78
CA VAL A 72 0.16 24.63 7.17
C VAL A 72 1.28 23.61 7.38
N LEU A 73 1.36 22.58 6.52
CA LEU A 73 2.37 21.55 6.63
C LEU A 73 3.74 22.15 6.27
N SER A 74 4.69 22.08 7.21
CA SER A 74 6.06 22.58 7.04
C SER A 74 7.10 21.50 7.24
N THR A 75 6.73 20.41 7.92
CA THR A 75 7.65 19.32 8.24
C THR A 75 7.65 18.25 7.14
N PRO A 76 8.81 17.79 6.65
CA PRO A 76 8.88 16.65 5.74
C PRO A 76 8.49 15.39 6.49
N ILE A 77 7.56 14.61 5.92
CA ILE A 77 6.97 13.44 6.58
C ILE A 77 7.07 12.24 5.66
N ASN A 78 7.41 11.08 6.24
CA ASN A 78 7.33 9.78 5.59
C ASN A 78 6.09 9.05 6.11
N ILE A 79 5.06 8.89 5.28
CA ILE A 79 3.76 8.37 5.71
C ILE A 79 3.32 7.13 4.91
N VAL A 80 2.84 6.12 5.63
CA VAL A 80 2.29 4.88 5.06
C VAL A 80 0.82 4.76 5.45
N VAL A 81 -0.07 4.85 4.46
CA VAL A 81 -1.53 4.86 4.65
C VAL A 81 -2.23 3.90 3.68
N SER A 82 -3.53 3.66 3.87
CA SER A 82 -4.29 2.75 3.00
C SER A 82 -4.58 3.36 1.63
N ARG A 83 -5.00 4.63 1.62
CA ARG A 83 -5.26 5.42 0.41
C ARG A 83 -4.80 6.86 0.63
N ALA A 84 -4.57 7.60 -0.45
CA ALA A 84 -4.29 9.04 -0.38
C ALA A 84 -4.99 9.80 -1.51
N SER A 85 -5.34 11.06 -1.27
CA SER A 85 -5.77 11.98 -2.32
C SER A 85 -4.57 12.50 -3.11
N GLN A 86 -4.77 12.81 -4.40
CA GLN A 86 -3.70 13.35 -5.26
C GLN A 86 -3.15 14.68 -4.73
N PHE A 87 -4.03 15.56 -4.24
CA PHE A 87 -3.63 16.81 -3.60
C PHE A 87 -2.80 16.59 -2.33
N ALA A 88 -3.04 15.51 -1.58
CA ALA A 88 -2.28 15.23 -0.37
C ALA A 88 -0.89 14.71 -0.71
N ILE A 89 -0.80 13.82 -1.70
CA ILE A 89 0.48 13.30 -2.22
C ILE A 89 1.34 14.48 -2.70
N SER A 90 0.79 15.36 -3.54
CA SER A 90 1.55 16.48 -4.08
C SER A 90 1.98 17.48 -2.99
N ALA A 91 1.16 17.72 -1.97
CA ALA A 91 1.53 18.58 -0.85
C ALA A 91 2.70 18.01 -0.03
N VAL A 92 2.68 16.71 0.27
CA VAL A 92 3.76 16.05 1.03
C VAL A 92 5.05 15.99 0.21
N GLU A 93 4.97 15.65 -1.08
CA GLU A 93 6.14 15.57 -1.97
C GLU A 93 6.79 16.93 -2.23
N LYS A 94 5.99 18.01 -2.32
CA LYS A 94 6.52 19.38 -2.45
C LYS A 94 7.44 19.78 -1.30
N LEU A 95 7.23 19.21 -0.12
CA LEU A 95 8.03 19.46 1.07
C LEU A 95 9.16 18.43 1.24
N GLY A 96 9.35 17.54 0.27
CA GLY A 96 10.38 16.50 0.31
C GLY A 96 10.01 15.28 1.16
N GLY A 97 8.73 15.14 1.54
CA GLY A 97 8.23 13.95 2.21
C GLY A 97 7.94 12.79 1.24
N THR A 98 7.67 11.62 1.79
CA THR A 98 7.32 10.42 1.02
C THR A 98 5.96 9.87 1.43
N VAL A 99 5.15 9.48 0.44
CA VAL A 99 3.84 8.85 0.68
C VAL A 99 3.87 7.47 0.05
N VAL A 100 3.51 6.44 0.83
CA VAL A 100 3.32 5.07 0.32
C VAL A 100 1.90 4.62 0.65
N THR A 101 1.17 4.15 -0.36
CA THR A 101 -0.14 3.53 -0.16
C THR A 101 -0.01 2.01 -0.09
N ARG A 102 -0.52 1.43 0.98
CA ARG A 102 -0.41 0.00 1.32
C ARG A 102 -1.79 -0.61 1.51
N TYR A 103 -1.97 -1.87 1.11
CA TYR A 103 -3.23 -2.58 1.30
C TYR A 103 -3.37 -3.07 2.73
N TYR A 104 -4.57 -2.93 3.29
CA TYR A 104 -4.91 -3.43 4.62
C TYR A 104 -6.32 -4.02 4.62
N THR A 105 -6.53 -4.98 5.51
CA THR A 105 -7.85 -5.47 5.89
C THR A 105 -8.13 -5.13 7.36
N LYS A 106 -9.41 -5.04 7.74
CA LYS A 106 -9.81 -4.82 9.14
C LYS A 106 -9.14 -5.76 10.15
N HIS A 107 -8.99 -7.04 9.78
CA HIS A 107 -8.30 -8.04 10.60
C HIS A 107 -6.79 -7.75 10.72
N SER A 108 -6.15 -7.39 9.62
CA SER A 108 -4.72 -7.04 9.63
C SER A 108 -4.45 -5.82 10.50
N ILE A 109 -5.31 -4.78 10.43
CA ILE A 109 -5.19 -3.57 11.25
C ILE A 109 -5.28 -3.92 12.73
N ARG A 110 -6.25 -4.74 13.12
CA ARG A 110 -6.35 -5.22 14.51
C ARG A 110 -5.08 -5.94 14.97
N ARG A 111 -4.47 -6.75 14.11
CA ARG A 111 -3.22 -7.47 14.43
C ARG A 111 -2.00 -6.55 14.51
N ILE A 112 -1.91 -5.54 13.64
CA ILE A 112 -0.88 -4.49 13.69
C ILE A 112 -0.96 -3.75 15.03
N LEU A 113 -2.17 -3.35 15.45
CA LEU A 113 -2.36 -2.67 16.75
C LEU A 113 -1.99 -3.56 17.94
N GLN A 114 -2.20 -4.88 17.82
CA GLN A 114 -1.78 -5.87 18.81
C GLN A 114 -0.28 -6.24 18.73
N ARG A 115 0.49 -5.61 17.83
CA ARG A 115 1.91 -5.95 17.55
C ARG A 115 2.15 -7.41 17.14
N LYS A 116 1.14 -8.06 16.54
CA LYS A 116 1.24 -9.44 16.03
C LYS A 116 1.62 -9.51 14.56
N THR A 117 1.63 -8.36 13.86
CA THR A 117 1.91 -8.23 12.43
C THR A 117 2.65 -6.94 12.17
N ASP A 118 3.59 -6.96 11.22
CA ASP A 118 4.24 -5.77 10.71
C ASP A 118 3.26 -4.78 10.08
N PRO A 119 3.45 -3.46 10.30
CA PRO A 119 2.61 -2.46 9.66
C PRO A 119 2.88 -2.29 8.16
N PHE A 120 4.00 -2.79 7.62
CA PHE A 120 4.41 -2.49 6.24
C PHE A 120 4.72 -3.73 5.39
N VAL A 121 5.49 -4.67 5.91
CA VAL A 121 6.11 -5.77 5.16
C VAL A 121 5.11 -6.88 4.78
N SER A 122 5.18 -7.38 3.53
CA SER A 122 4.44 -8.59 3.08
C SER A 122 5.21 -9.45 2.10
N LEU A 123 4.62 -10.61 1.76
CA LEU A 123 5.16 -11.61 0.84
C LEU A 123 5.59 -11.03 -0.51
N ARG A 124 4.74 -10.21 -1.15
CA ARG A 124 5.03 -9.65 -2.48
C ARG A 124 6.02 -8.47 -2.45
N TRP A 125 6.15 -7.80 -1.31
CA TRP A 125 7.15 -6.74 -1.12
C TRP A 125 8.55 -7.34 -0.90
N ASP A 126 8.62 -8.48 -0.21
CA ASP A 126 9.87 -9.15 0.14
C ASP A 126 10.55 -9.90 -1.02
N SER A 127 9.88 -10.14 -2.16
CA SER A 127 10.41 -11.05 -3.19
C SER A 127 11.71 -10.59 -3.86
N GLU A 128 12.05 -9.29 -3.81
CA GLU A 128 13.29 -8.75 -4.39
C GLU A 128 14.37 -8.44 -3.34
N ASN A 129 14.02 -8.35 -2.05
CA ASN A 129 14.93 -7.95 -0.96
C ASN A 129 15.31 -9.07 0.00
N LEU A 130 14.87 -10.31 -0.26
CA LEU A 130 15.34 -11.47 0.48
C LEU A 130 16.67 -11.96 -0.12
N PRO A 131 17.79 -11.97 0.64
CA PRO A 131 18.97 -12.74 0.27
C PRO A 131 18.66 -14.22 0.53
N ILE A 132 17.78 -14.81 -0.27
CA ILE A 132 17.62 -16.26 -0.32
C ILE A 132 18.65 -16.76 -1.32
N PRO A 133 19.71 -17.49 -0.91
CA PRO A 133 20.35 -18.39 -1.86
C PRO A 133 19.25 -19.32 -2.36
N GLN A 134 19.00 -19.33 -3.67
CA GLN A 134 18.10 -20.27 -4.32
C GLN A 134 18.66 -21.68 -4.15
N GLN A 135 18.59 -22.24 -2.95
CA GLN A 135 18.83 -23.64 -2.74
C GLN A 135 17.57 -24.36 -3.23
N PRO A 136 17.71 -25.31 -4.16
CA PRO A 136 16.57 -26.05 -4.66
C PRO A 136 15.91 -26.74 -3.47
N LEU A 137 14.61 -26.46 -3.27
CA LEU A 137 13.82 -27.18 -2.29
C LEU A 137 13.89 -28.67 -2.64
N ALA A 138 14.42 -29.47 -1.73
CA ALA A 138 14.42 -30.92 -1.87
C ALA A 138 12.98 -31.43 -2.06
N PRO A 139 12.69 -32.25 -3.09
CA PRO A 139 11.36 -32.79 -3.31
C PRO A 139 11.04 -33.77 -2.17
N GLY A 140 10.08 -33.41 -1.31
CA GLY A 140 9.66 -34.25 -0.18
C GLY A 140 9.45 -33.51 1.14
N MET A 141 9.96 -32.28 1.27
CA MET A 141 9.68 -31.43 2.43
C MET A 141 8.44 -30.58 2.16
N GLY A 142 7.27 -31.14 2.48
CA GLY A 142 6.03 -30.37 2.59
C GLY A 142 6.31 -29.13 3.45
N SER A 143 5.93 -27.95 2.96
CA SER A 143 6.32 -26.72 3.63
C SER A 143 5.80 -26.69 5.06
N ASP A 144 6.70 -26.70 6.04
CA ASP A 144 6.35 -26.43 7.43
C ASP A 144 5.57 -25.11 7.48
N PRO A 145 4.26 -25.13 7.83
CA PRO A 145 3.46 -23.91 7.85
C PRO A 145 4.05 -22.92 8.87
N THR A 146 4.68 -23.40 9.94
CA THR A 146 5.31 -22.62 11.00
C THR A 146 6.47 -21.74 10.52
N ARG A 147 7.28 -22.22 9.57
CA ARG A 147 8.46 -21.50 9.06
C ARG A 147 8.07 -20.35 8.12
N LYS A 148 6.95 -20.49 7.41
CA LYS A 148 6.40 -19.43 6.54
C LYS A 148 5.69 -18.33 7.32
N ILE A 149 5.18 -18.62 8.53
CA ILE A 149 4.34 -17.69 9.31
C ILE A 149 5.13 -16.53 9.95
N LYS A 150 6.39 -16.74 10.35
CA LYS A 150 7.21 -15.71 11.02
C LYS A 150 7.86 -14.75 10.00
N GLY A 151 7.14 -13.72 9.58
CA GLY A 151 7.79 -12.52 9.01
C GLY A 151 8.40 -11.69 10.14
N ASN A 152 9.67 -11.30 10.06
CA ASN A 152 10.39 -10.44 11.02
C ASN A 152 10.18 -10.71 12.52
N GLY A 153 9.84 -11.95 12.93
CA GLY A 153 9.52 -12.30 14.31
C GLY A 153 8.06 -12.09 14.74
N PHE A 154 7.19 -11.63 13.85
CA PHE A 154 5.76 -11.47 14.06
C PHE A 154 4.97 -12.77 13.86
N GLN A 155 3.81 -12.88 14.53
CA GLN A 155 2.96 -14.07 14.49
C GLN A 155 2.17 -14.20 13.17
N TYR A 156 1.85 -13.10 12.51
CA TYR A 156 1.13 -13.13 11.23
C TYR A 156 1.75 -12.13 10.25
N ARG A 157 1.62 -12.45 8.96
CA ARG A 157 2.02 -11.56 7.86
C ARG A 157 0.89 -10.62 7.45
N LEU A 158 1.27 -9.52 6.81
CA LEU A 158 0.35 -8.58 6.21
C LEU A 158 -0.22 -9.15 4.89
N PRO A 159 -1.54 -9.07 4.64
CA PRO A 159 -2.14 -9.58 3.41
C PRO A 159 -1.80 -8.69 2.20
N ASP A 160 -1.86 -9.29 1.02
CA ASP A 160 -1.78 -8.60 -0.26
C ASP A 160 -3.17 -8.57 -0.93
N PRO A 161 -3.46 -7.57 -1.79
CA PRO A 161 -4.77 -7.42 -2.39
C PRO A 161 -5.06 -8.58 -3.34
N THR A 162 -6.29 -9.09 -3.25
CA THR A 162 -6.79 -10.16 -4.13
C THR A 162 -7.74 -9.61 -5.19
N SER A 163 -8.50 -8.56 -4.86
CA SER A 163 -9.47 -7.98 -5.78
C SER A 163 -8.75 -7.26 -6.93
N ARG A 164 -9.34 -7.34 -8.13
CA ARG A 164 -8.82 -6.63 -9.31
C ARG A 164 -8.67 -5.13 -9.05
N LYS A 165 -9.70 -4.50 -8.49
CA LYS A 165 -9.72 -3.05 -8.23
C LYS A 165 -8.60 -2.63 -7.28
N ASP A 166 -8.34 -3.43 -6.25
CA ASP A 166 -7.25 -3.14 -5.30
C ASP A 166 -5.89 -3.37 -5.93
N LEU A 167 -5.71 -4.46 -6.67
CA LEU A 167 -4.46 -4.73 -7.38
C LEU A 167 -4.09 -3.59 -8.31
N GLU A 168 -5.04 -3.10 -9.11
CA GLU A 168 -4.82 -1.96 -10.02
C GLU A 168 -4.48 -0.70 -9.22
N TYR A 169 -5.23 -0.36 -8.17
CA TYR A 169 -4.93 0.82 -7.35
C TYR A 169 -3.53 0.82 -6.74
N TYR A 170 -3.10 -0.30 -6.14
CA TYR A 170 -1.79 -0.38 -5.47
C TYR A 170 -0.64 -0.57 -6.44
N ARG A 171 -0.95 -0.82 -7.71
CA ARG A 171 0.00 -0.84 -8.81
C ARG A 171 0.20 0.55 -9.42
N ASP A 172 -0.82 1.41 -9.39
CA ASP A 172 -0.72 2.77 -9.94
C ASP A 172 0.45 3.57 -9.31
N PRO A 173 1.46 4.01 -10.09
CA PRO A 173 2.51 4.88 -9.58
C PRO A 173 1.94 6.25 -9.16
N ALA A 174 0.87 6.71 -9.80
CA ALA A 174 0.18 7.97 -9.45
C ALA A 174 -0.46 7.94 -8.05
N LYS A 175 -0.74 6.76 -7.49
CA LYS A 175 -1.26 6.58 -6.13
C LYS A 175 -0.17 6.24 -5.13
N ARG A 176 1.09 6.19 -5.57
CA ARG A 176 2.25 5.72 -4.79
C ARG A 176 2.00 4.36 -4.17
N GLY A 177 1.36 3.48 -4.93
CA GLY A 177 1.07 2.14 -4.51
C GLY A 177 2.36 1.33 -4.35
N TYR A 178 2.45 0.56 -3.28
CA TYR A 178 3.63 -0.26 -2.99
C TYR A 178 3.92 -1.35 -4.04
N LEU A 179 2.98 -1.67 -4.94
CA LEU A 179 3.18 -2.62 -6.05
C LEU A 179 3.55 -1.93 -7.37
N SER A 180 3.85 -0.63 -7.37
CA SER A 180 4.15 0.12 -8.60
C SER A 180 5.40 -0.36 -9.32
N HIS A 181 6.40 -0.86 -8.58
CA HIS A 181 7.63 -1.44 -9.13
C HIS A 181 7.38 -2.66 -10.04
N THR A 182 6.25 -3.35 -9.88
CA THR A 182 5.91 -4.52 -10.70
C THR A 182 5.56 -4.13 -12.15
N ILE A 183 5.26 -2.85 -12.41
CA ILE A 183 4.89 -2.37 -13.74
C ILE A 183 6.11 -1.82 -14.46
N LYS A 184 6.26 -2.20 -15.72
CA LYS A 184 7.28 -1.65 -16.61
C LYS A 184 6.94 -0.20 -16.97
N GLU A 185 7.97 0.60 -17.21
CA GLU A 185 7.78 1.99 -17.61
C GLU A 185 6.93 2.09 -18.90
N GLY A 186 5.85 2.87 -18.85
CA GLY A 186 4.93 3.06 -19.98
C GLY A 186 3.77 2.06 -20.07
N ASP A 187 3.78 0.98 -19.28
CA ASP A 187 2.64 0.06 -19.18
C ASP A 187 1.50 0.66 -18.34
N SER A 188 0.28 0.26 -18.65
CA SER A 188 -0.88 0.63 -17.86
C SER A 188 -0.94 -0.21 -16.58
N PRO A 189 -1.44 0.38 -15.48
CA PRO A 189 -1.55 -0.35 -14.23
C PRO A 189 -2.75 -1.30 -14.17
N SER A 190 -3.66 -1.20 -15.13
CA SER A 190 -4.82 -2.07 -15.23
C SER A 190 -4.42 -3.49 -15.62
N LEU A 191 -5.11 -4.50 -15.09
CA LEU A 191 -4.82 -5.91 -15.38
C LEU A 191 -5.31 -6.37 -16.76
N PHE A 192 -6.17 -5.59 -17.40
CA PHE A 192 -6.84 -6.00 -18.64
C PHE A 192 -6.58 -5.04 -19.79
N PHE A 193 -6.76 -3.73 -19.55
CA PHE A 193 -6.59 -2.70 -20.56
C PHE A 193 -5.12 -2.34 -20.65
N ARG A 194 -4.58 -2.45 -21.85
CA ARG A 194 -3.24 -1.98 -22.19
C ARG A 194 -3.35 -0.60 -22.81
N ASN A 195 -2.33 0.24 -22.65
CA ASN A 195 -2.26 1.49 -23.38
C ASN A 195 -2.12 1.15 -24.88
N PRO A 196 -3.05 1.57 -25.76
CA PRO A 196 -3.00 1.22 -27.18
C PRO A 196 -1.73 1.76 -27.86
N ASN A 197 -1.18 2.85 -27.33
CA ASN A 197 0.05 3.48 -27.83
C ASN A 197 1.32 2.95 -27.15
N ALA A 198 1.20 2.11 -26.12
CA ALA A 198 2.38 1.47 -25.55
C ALA A 198 2.92 0.48 -26.59
N LYS A 199 4.11 0.79 -27.13
CA LYS A 199 4.84 -0.15 -27.96
C LYS A 199 5.07 -1.39 -27.10
N VAL A 200 4.32 -2.46 -27.38
CA VAL A 200 4.56 -3.77 -26.76
C VAL A 200 6.00 -4.10 -27.10
N GLY A 201 6.89 -3.92 -26.12
CA GLY A 201 8.26 -4.38 -26.23
C GLY A 201 8.17 -5.86 -26.52
N THR A 202 8.44 -6.25 -27.76
CA THR A 202 8.80 -7.62 -28.08
C THR A 202 10.08 -7.83 -27.30
N GLU A 203 9.96 -8.38 -26.09
CA GLU A 203 11.09 -8.98 -25.40
C GLU A 203 11.60 -10.06 -26.35
N LYS A 204 12.59 -9.70 -27.17
CA LYS A 204 13.44 -10.69 -27.81
C LYS A 204 13.96 -11.52 -26.65
N LYS A 205 13.44 -12.74 -26.50
CA LYS A 205 14.10 -13.82 -25.76
C LYS A 205 15.55 -13.76 -26.22
N GLN A 206 16.43 -13.19 -25.40
CA GLN A 206 17.86 -13.38 -25.59
C GLN A 206 18.04 -14.89 -25.45
N LYS A 207 18.16 -15.58 -26.59
CA LYS A 207 18.77 -16.90 -26.63
C LYS A 207 20.06 -16.72 -25.85
N LYS A 208 20.17 -17.39 -24.70
CA LYS A 208 21.45 -17.55 -23.99
C LYS A 208 22.41 -18.17 -25.01
N GLY A 209 23.14 -17.32 -25.72
CA GLY A 209 24.25 -17.71 -26.57
C GLY A 209 25.26 -18.35 -25.63
N GLY A 210 25.60 -19.61 -25.91
CA GLY A 210 26.62 -20.32 -25.17
C GLY A 210 27.86 -19.45 -25.06
N LYS A 211 28.34 -19.27 -23.83
CA LYS A 211 29.66 -18.70 -23.57
C LYS A 211 30.66 -19.61 -24.29
N LYS A 212 31.28 -19.13 -25.37
CA LYS A 212 32.49 -19.78 -25.91
C LYS A 212 33.54 -19.69 -24.81
N ILE A 213 33.91 -20.84 -24.28
CA ILE A 213 35.11 -21.00 -23.46
C ILE A 213 36.29 -20.77 -24.41
N THR A 214 37.00 -19.67 -24.24
CA THR A 214 38.32 -19.49 -24.85
C THR A 214 39.30 -20.28 -23.99
N ASP A 215 39.88 -21.34 -24.55
CA ASP A 215 41.01 -22.07 -23.96
C ASP A 215 42.24 -21.14 -23.93
N GLU A 216 42.48 -20.51 -22.79
CA GLU A 216 43.79 -19.96 -22.46
C GLU A 216 44.69 -21.12 -22.00
N ARG A 217 45.28 -21.81 -22.97
CA ARG A 217 46.33 -22.80 -22.72
C ARG A 217 47.67 -22.06 -22.70
N LEU A 218 48.25 -21.93 -21.52
CA LEU A 218 49.65 -21.54 -21.28
C LEU A 218 50.57 -22.67 -21.75
N TRP A 219 51.10 -22.59 -22.97
CA TRP A 219 52.49 -22.91 -23.40
C TRP A 219 52.61 -22.75 -24.92
#